data_AF-A0A1Z8A186-F1
#
_entry.id   AF-A0A1Z8A186-F1
#
_cell.length_a   1.000
_cell.length_b   1.000
_cell.length_c   1.000
_cell.angle_alpha   90.00
_cell.angle_beta   90.00
_cell.angle_gamma   90.00
#
_symmetry.space_group_name_H-M   'P 1'
#
loop_
_entity.id
_entity.type
_entity.pdbx_description
1 polymer ?
#
loop_
_entity_poly.entity_id
_entity_poly.type
_entity_poly.pdbx_seq_one_letter_code
_entity_poly.pdbx_strand_id
1 'polypeptide(L)'
;MSNNTSSRPIMQLIDILGKKWVLRILWELKPGPCTFRQLQSRCGDLSPTTINARIKDLCVARFVVKTADAGYALTEQGEELIELFLPLNNFATRWTSEQ
;
A
#
# COMPACT_ATOMS: atom_id res chain seq x y z
N MET A 1 -6.54 28.55 -19.51
CA MET A 1 -7.34 27.48 -18.87
C MET A 1 -6.38 26.40 -18.41
N SER A 2 -6.03 26.38 -17.12
CA SER A 2 -5.18 25.32 -16.54
C SER A 2 -6.05 24.54 -15.56
N ASN A 3 -6.45 23.33 -15.93
CA ASN A 3 -7.29 22.46 -15.12
C ASN A 3 -6.54 22.02 -13.85
N ASN A 4 -6.94 22.60 -12.72
CA ASN A 4 -6.38 22.34 -11.39
C ASN A 4 -7.11 21.15 -10.72
N THR A 5 -7.16 20.00 -11.38
CA THR A 5 -7.95 18.83 -10.95
C THR A 5 -7.23 17.94 -9.93
N SER A 6 -6.39 18.49 -9.04
CA SER A 6 -5.60 17.66 -8.10
C SER A 6 -5.34 18.31 -6.72
N SER A 7 -6.26 19.14 -6.20
CA SER A 7 -6.09 19.78 -4.87
C SER A 7 -6.92 19.12 -3.75
N ARG A 8 -7.49 17.94 -3.97
CA ARG A 8 -8.20 17.20 -2.90
C ARG A 8 -7.27 16.13 -2.33
N PRO A 9 -6.84 16.22 -1.05
CA PRO A 9 -5.94 15.23 -0.44
C PRO A 9 -6.41 13.78 -0.59
N ILE A 10 -7.72 13.56 -0.51
CA ILE A 10 -8.33 12.24 -0.72
C ILE A 10 -8.09 11.68 -2.13
N MET A 11 -8.08 12.53 -3.17
CA MET A 11 -7.82 12.08 -4.54
C MET A 11 -6.35 11.69 -4.69
N GLN A 12 -5.41 12.43 -4.10
CA GLN A 12 -3.99 12.07 -4.11
C GLN A 12 -3.73 10.75 -3.39
N LEU A 13 -4.43 10.51 -2.28
CA LEU A 13 -4.38 9.23 -1.58
C LEU A 13 -4.91 8.09 -2.47
N ILE A 14 -6.10 8.27 -3.05
CA ILE A 14 -6.71 7.28 -3.96
C ILE A 14 -5.81 7.02 -5.17
N ASP A 15 -5.16 8.04 -5.73
CA ASP A 15 -4.24 7.88 -6.86
C ASP A 15 -3.05 6.97 -6.51
N ILE A 16 -2.51 7.08 -5.29
CA ILE A 16 -1.44 6.18 -4.82
C ILE A 16 -1.97 4.77 -4.62
N LEU A 17 -3.12 4.62 -3.94
CA LEU A 17 -3.68 3.32 -3.57
C LEU A 17 -4.27 2.56 -4.76
N GLY A 18 -4.76 3.28 -5.77
CA GLY A 18 -5.27 2.75 -7.03
C GLY A 18 -4.18 2.22 -7.96
N LYS A 19 -2.89 2.50 -7.69
CA LYS A 19 -1.80 1.90 -8.47
C LYS A 19 -1.78 0.39 -8.23
N LYS A 20 -1.68 -0.35 -9.34
CA LYS A 20 -1.60 -1.81 -9.32
C LYS A 20 -0.55 -2.28 -8.31
N TRP A 21 -0.96 -3.20 -7.43
CA TRP A 21 -0.16 -3.86 -6.39
C TRP A 21 0.19 -3.06 -5.13
N VAL A 22 -0.16 -1.77 -5.03
CA VAL A 22 0.12 -0.97 -3.82
C VAL A 22 -0.57 -1.55 -2.59
N LEU A 23 -1.89 -1.78 -2.68
CA LEU A 23 -2.66 -2.34 -1.57
C LEU A 23 -2.17 -3.75 -1.18
N ARG A 24 -1.75 -4.56 -2.16
CA ARG A 24 -1.17 -5.88 -1.86
C ARG A 24 0.11 -5.75 -1.05
N ILE A 25 1.01 -4.85 -1.43
CA ILE A 25 2.29 -4.65 -0.73
C ILE A 25 2.07 -4.10 0.68
N LEU A 26 1.16 -3.13 0.86
CA LEU A 26 0.78 -2.65 2.19
C LEU A 26 0.25 -3.79 3.07
N TRP A 27 -0.63 -4.62 2.53
CA TRP A 27 -1.20 -5.77 3.25
C TRP A 27 -0.14 -6.79 3.65
N GLU A 28 0.82 -7.11 2.77
CA GLU A 28 1.90 -8.06 3.08
C GLU A 28 2.91 -7.53 4.10
N LEU A 29 2.93 -6.22 4.37
CA LEU A 29 3.72 -5.61 5.45
C LEU A 29 2.98 -5.58 6.79
N LYS A 30 1.66 -5.78 6.81
CA LYS A 30 0.83 -5.80 8.04
C LYS A 30 1.32 -6.77 9.13
N PRO A 31 1.83 -7.98 8.82
CA PRO A 31 2.35 -8.88 9.85
C PRO A 31 3.59 -8.35 10.59
N GLY A 32 4.24 -7.31 10.05
CA GLY A 32 5.43 -6.70 10.61
C GLY A 32 6.57 -6.56 9.59
N PRO A 33 7.69 -5.96 10.04
CA PRO A 33 8.84 -5.67 9.19
C PRO A 33 9.38 -6.90 8.46
N CYS A 34 9.83 -6.72 7.23
CA CYS A 34 10.47 -7.81 6.49
C CYS A 34 11.47 -7.35 5.43
N THR A 35 12.44 -8.21 5.13
CA THR A 35 13.40 -8.00 4.05
C THR A 35 12.71 -7.98 2.69
N PHE A 36 13.35 -7.40 1.68
CA PHE A 36 12.84 -7.42 0.30
C PHE A 36 12.51 -8.84 -0.19
N ARG A 37 13.36 -9.82 0.14
CA ARG A 37 13.17 -11.22 -0.26
C ARG A 37 11.93 -11.84 0.38
N GLN A 38 11.68 -11.56 1.66
CA GLN A 38 10.47 -11.99 2.35
C GLN A 38 9.24 -11.31 1.76
N LEU A 39 9.30 -9.99 1.52
CA LEU A 39 8.20 -9.27 0.87
C LEU A 39 7.89 -9.82 -0.53
N GLN A 40 8.92 -10.13 -1.32
CA GLN A 40 8.75 -10.76 -2.63
C GLN A 40 8.07 -12.13 -2.50
N SER A 41 8.53 -12.96 -1.57
CA SER A 41 7.90 -14.27 -1.31
C SER A 41 6.44 -14.13 -0.90
N ARG A 42 6.10 -13.11 -0.09
CA ARG A 42 4.72 -12.80 0.32
C ARG A 42 3.86 -12.30 -0.85
N CYS A 43 4.47 -11.57 -1.77
CA CYS A 43 3.81 -11.07 -2.98
C CYS A 43 3.65 -12.13 -4.09
N GLY A 44 4.28 -13.31 -4.01
CA GLY A 44 4.17 -14.36 -5.02
C GLY A 44 4.79 -13.97 -6.37
N ASP A 45 4.02 -14.03 -7.45
CA ASP A 45 4.48 -13.85 -8.85
C ASP A 45 4.79 -12.39 -9.24
N LEU A 46 4.76 -11.46 -8.30
CA LEU A 46 5.07 -10.06 -8.58
C LEU A 46 6.55 -9.92 -8.91
N SER A 47 6.85 -9.28 -10.04
CA SER A 47 8.23 -9.03 -10.45
C SER A 47 8.97 -8.17 -9.41
N PRO A 48 10.27 -8.44 -9.14
CA PRO A 48 11.08 -7.64 -8.25
C PRO A 48 11.06 -6.15 -8.59
N THR A 49 11.06 -5.82 -9.89
CA THR A 49 11.03 -4.44 -10.38
C THR A 49 9.73 -3.73 -9.99
N THR A 50 8.59 -4.42 -10.07
CA THR A 50 7.31 -3.88 -9.63
C THR A 50 7.29 -3.63 -8.13
N ILE A 51 7.75 -4.59 -7.32
CA ILE A 51 7.79 -4.44 -5.86
C ILE A 51 8.68 -3.27 -5.47
N ASN A 52 9.88 -3.16 -6.05
CA ASN A 52 10.80 -2.05 -5.79
C ASN A 52 10.20 -0.69 -6.15
N ALA A 53 9.53 -0.58 -7.30
CA ALA A 53 8.88 0.66 -7.71
C ALA A 53 7.78 1.08 -6.73
N ARG A 54 6.95 0.14 -6.28
CA ARG A 54 5.86 0.42 -5.33
C ARG A 54 6.36 0.72 -3.92
N ILE A 55 7.38 0.02 -3.44
CA ILE A 55 8.00 0.34 -2.16
C ILE A 55 8.60 1.74 -2.18
N LYS A 56 9.24 2.15 -3.29
CA LYS A 56 9.74 3.51 -3.44
C LYS A 56 8.60 4.55 -3.37
N ASP A 57 7.51 4.32 -4.09
CA ASP A 57 6.31 5.19 -4.04
C ASP A 57 5.76 5.28 -2.60
N LEU A 58 5.65 4.15 -1.90
CA LEU A 58 5.15 4.08 -0.52
C LEU A 58 6.09 4.74 0.50
N CYS A 59 7.41 4.68 0.29
CA CYS A 59 8.38 5.42 1.10
C CYS A 59 8.27 6.93 0.88
N VAL A 60 8.10 7.38 -0.36
CA VAL A 60 7.87 8.81 -0.67
C VAL A 60 6.58 9.30 -0.03
N ALA A 61 5.54 8.46 -0.02
CA ALA A 61 4.26 8.75 0.63
C ALA A 61 4.29 8.63 2.16
N ARG A 62 5.42 8.20 2.75
CA ARG A 62 5.61 7.96 4.19
C ARG A 62 4.69 6.90 4.82
N PHE A 63 4.15 5.97 4.02
CA PHE A 63 3.42 4.80 4.52
C PHE A 63 4.33 3.62 4.86
N VAL A 64 5.53 3.59 4.25
CA VAL A 64 6.54 2.57 4.48
C VAL A 64 7.87 3.24 4.81
N VAL A 65 8.65 2.61 5.68
CA VAL A 65 10.02 3.00 5.99
C VAL A 65 10.98 1.84 5.74
N LYS A 66 12.19 2.16 5.28
CA LYS A 66 13.30 1.20 5.21
C LYS A 66 14.15 1.32 6.47
N THR A 67 14.18 0.25 7.25
CA THR A 67 15.03 0.05 8.44
C THR A 67 16.33 -0.65 8.05
N ALA A 68 17.41 -0.37 8.79
CA ALA A 68 18.70 -1.04 8.55
C ALA A 68 18.63 -2.54 8.89
N ASP A 69 17.93 -2.89 9.96
CA ASP A 69 18.00 -4.23 10.55
C ASP A 69 16.92 -5.19 10.05
N ALA A 70 15.72 -4.67 9.73
CA ALA A 70 14.54 -5.51 9.44
C ALA A 70 14.00 -5.36 8.00
N GLY A 71 14.61 -4.51 7.18
CA GLY A 71 14.14 -4.23 5.83
C GLY A 71 13.00 -3.20 5.82
N TYR A 72 11.84 -3.54 5.27
CA TYR A 72 10.71 -2.62 5.10
C TYR A 72 9.65 -2.84 6.18
N ALA A 73 9.15 -1.74 6.74
CA ALA A 73 8.10 -1.72 7.75
C ALA A 73 7.04 -0.68 7.39
N LEU A 74 5.81 -0.88 7.86
CA LEU A 74 4.83 0.19 7.86
C LEU A 74 5.27 1.30 8.83
N THR A 75 4.95 2.53 8.50
CA THR A 75 4.98 3.63 9.48
C THR A 75 3.67 3.62 10.28
N GLU A 76 3.59 4.42 11.34
CA GLU A 76 2.35 4.66 12.07
C GLU A 76 1.19 5.08 11.14
N GLN A 77 1.47 5.97 10.18
CA GLN A 77 0.47 6.38 9.16
C GLN A 77 0.11 5.24 8.20
N GLY A 78 1.06 4.34 7.88
CA GLY A 78 0.80 3.16 7.07
C GLY A 78 -0.07 2.13 7.78
N GLU A 79 0.13 1.96 9.09
CA GLU A 79 -0.70 1.09 9.94
C GLU A 79 -2.12 1.67 10.07
N GLU A 80 -2.26 2.95 10.41
CA GLU A 80 -3.54 3.66 10.47
C GLU A 80 -4.31 3.51 9.15
N LEU A 81 -3.63 3.69 8.01
CA LEU A 81 -4.25 3.54 6.71
C LEU A 81 -4.81 2.13 6.49
N ILE A 82 -4.09 1.08 6.86
CA ILE A 82 -4.59 -0.30 6.74
C ILE A 82 -5.84 -0.50 7.61
N GLU A 83 -5.86 0.05 8.82
CA GLU A 83 -7.02 -0.04 9.71
C GLU A 83 -8.26 0.66 9.12
N LEU A 84 -8.09 1.84 8.53
CA LEU A 84 -9.15 2.57 7.83
C LEU A 84 -9.70 1.80 6.62
N PHE A 85 -8.91 0.94 6.00
CA PHE A 85 -9.34 0.10 4.89
C PHE A 85 -10.12 -1.15 5.32
N LEU A 86 -10.03 -1.60 6.58
CA LEU A 86 -10.76 -2.79 7.04
C LEU A 86 -12.29 -2.64 6.90
N PRO A 87 -12.92 -1.54 7.34
CA PRO A 87 -14.36 -1.32 7.12
C PRO A 87 -14.74 -1.30 5.63
N LEU A 88 -13.89 -0.70 4.78
CA LEU A 88 -14.10 -0.65 3.34
C LEU A 88 -14.01 -2.04 2.71
N ASN A 89 -13.04 -2.86 3.15
CA ASN A 89 -12.92 -4.25 2.73
C ASN A 89 -14.13 -5.09 3.16
N ASN A 90 -14.65 -4.87 4.37
CA ASN A 90 -15.88 -5.52 4.84
C ASN A 90 -17.08 -5.11 3.98
N PHE A 91 -17.20 -3.83 3.62
CA PHE A 91 -18.23 -3.36 2.69
C PHE A 91 -18.09 -4.01 1.32
N ALA A 92 -16.88 -4.03 0.74
CA ALA A 92 -16.62 -4.64 -0.55
C ALA A 92 -16.99 -6.14 -0.56
N THR A 93 -16.65 -6.86 0.51
CA THR A 93 -17.00 -8.28 0.69
C THR A 93 -18.51 -8.49 0.66
N ARG A 94 -19.28 -7.68 1.42
CA ARG A 94 -20.74 -7.74 1.42
C ARG A 94 -21.34 -7.41 0.04
N TRP A 95 -20.84 -6.35 -0.58
CA TRP A 95 -21.29 -5.92 -1.91
C TRP A 95 -21.03 -6.97 -3.00
N THR A 96 -19.97 -7.77 -2.89
CA THR A 96 -19.71 -8.89 -3.80
C THR A 96 -20.58 -10.11 -3.50
N SER A 97 -20.93 -10.36 -2.23
CA SER A 97 -21.81 -11.49 -1.86
C SER A 97 -23.30 -11.24 -2.16
N GLU A 98 -23.70 -9.98 -2.33
CA GLU A 98 -25.07 -9.57 -2.66
C GLU A 98 -25.31 -9.41 -4.18
N GLN A 99 -24.31 -9.75 -5.00
CA GLN A 99 -24.42 -9.90 -6.46
C GLN A 99 -24.57 -11.37 -6.85
#